data_AF-A0A6C0J9M0-F1
#
_entry.id   AF-A0A6C0J9M0-F1
#
_cell.length_a   1.000
_cell.length_b   1.000
_cell.length_c   1.000
_cell.angle_alpha   90.00
_cell.angle_beta   90.00
_cell.angle_gamma   90.00
#
_symmetry.space_group_name_H-M   'P 1'
#
loop_
_entity.id
_entity.type
_entity.pdbx_description
1 polymer ?
#
loop_
_entity_poly.entity_id
_entity_poly.type
_entity_poly.pdbx_seq_one_letter_code
_entity_poly.pdbx_strand_id
1 'polypeptide(L)'
;MINGNSISLLPELQLSPELQQIKDIAQHIFNQLGSSHSEYIYQRCMEFELRNNNIIYETEKRLAIMYTDTMGTSYTIGEERIDIFIHKIGDSTIPILIELKAVVNEPKQTEVAQITKYYRELLKIDIQIKYGVIINFPQAGTKKNRSLIDFKLIEF
;
A
#
# COMPACT_ATOMS: atom_id res chain seq x y z
N MET A 1 -27.95 6.08 7.68
CA MET A 1 -27.73 4.63 7.71
C MET A 1 -26.38 4.38 7.08
N ILE A 2 -25.39 3.98 7.89
CA ILE A 2 -24.01 3.77 7.42
C ILE A 2 -23.96 2.31 6.97
N ASN A 3 -23.96 2.08 5.65
CA ASN A 3 -23.80 0.74 5.10
C ASN A 3 -22.40 0.24 5.48
N GLY A 4 -22.35 -0.85 6.24
CA GLY A 4 -21.11 -1.54 6.56
C GLY A 4 -20.54 -2.12 5.28
N ASN A 5 -19.46 -1.52 4.77
CA ASN A 5 -18.66 -2.14 3.72
C ASN A 5 -18.00 -3.39 4.30
N SER A 6 -18.55 -4.54 3.90
CA SER A 6 -17.98 -5.86 4.06
C SER A 6 -16.60 -5.88 3.38
N ILE A 7 -15.53 -6.00 4.15
CA ILE A 7 -14.21 -6.29 3.60
C ILE A 7 -14.26 -7.75 3.11
N SER A 8 -14.56 -7.94 1.83
CA SER A 8 -14.45 -9.25 1.20
C SER A 8 -12.97 -9.59 1.02
N LEU A 9 -12.49 -10.58 1.76
CA LEU A 9 -11.26 -11.27 1.42
C LEU A 9 -11.54 -12.04 0.14
N LEU A 10 -11.17 -11.47 -1.01
CA LEU A 10 -11.20 -12.22 -2.26
C LEU A 10 -10.26 -13.44 -2.08
N PRO A 11 -10.64 -14.63 -2.58
CA PRO A 11 -9.68 -15.70 -2.86
C PRO A 11 -8.52 -15.14 -3.70
N GLU A 12 -7.45 -15.89 -3.94
CA GLU A 12 -6.44 -15.55 -4.96
C GLU A 12 -7.04 -15.53 -6.39
N LEU A 13 -8.07 -14.69 -6.63
CA LEU A 13 -8.55 -14.28 -7.94
C LEU A 13 -7.37 -13.62 -8.64
N GLN A 14 -7.21 -13.96 -9.92
CA GLN A 14 -6.21 -13.38 -10.81
C GLN A 14 -6.10 -11.89 -10.57
N LEU A 15 -4.95 -11.48 -10.02
CA LEU A 15 -4.62 -10.07 -9.89
C LEU A 15 -4.77 -9.41 -11.26
N SER A 16 -5.20 -8.15 -11.28
CA SER A 16 -5.11 -7.39 -12.51
C SER A 16 -3.65 -7.34 -12.98
N PRO A 17 -3.37 -7.18 -14.28
CA PRO A 17 -1.99 -7.11 -14.78
C PRO A 17 -1.14 -6.09 -14.03
N GLU A 18 -1.71 -4.96 -13.62
CA GLU A 18 -1.04 -3.91 -12.87
C GLU A 18 -0.67 -4.37 -11.44
N LEU A 19 -1.61 -5.01 -10.74
CA LEU A 19 -1.36 -5.54 -9.40
C LEU A 19 -0.34 -6.69 -9.43
N GLN A 20 -0.40 -7.52 -10.47
CA GLN A 20 0.58 -8.58 -10.69
C GLN A 20 1.98 -7.99 -10.95
N GLN A 21 2.08 -6.92 -11.75
CA GLN A 21 3.35 -6.24 -11.99
C GLN A 21 3.96 -5.68 -10.70
N ILE A 22 3.16 -5.06 -9.82
CA ILE A 22 3.64 -4.58 -8.52
C ILE A 22 4.15 -5.74 -7.67
N LYS A 23 3.41 -6.85 -7.62
CA LYS A 23 3.80 -8.06 -6.87
C LYS A 23 5.12 -8.63 -7.39
N ASP A 24 5.28 -8.70 -8.71
CA ASP A 24 6.48 -9.25 -9.35
C ASP A 24 7.70 -8.37 -9.10
N ILE A 25 7.54 -7.04 -9.16
CA ILE A 25 8.60 -6.07 -8.78
C ILE A 25 9.04 -6.30 -7.33
N ALA A 26 8.10 -6.35 -6.39
CA ALA A 26 8.43 -6.55 -4.98
C ALA A 26 9.10 -7.92 -4.75
N GLN A 27 8.62 -8.99 -5.40
CA GLN A 27 9.22 -10.31 -5.28
C GLN A 27 10.63 -10.34 -5.91
N HIS A 28 10.86 -9.63 -7.02
CA HIS A 28 12.18 -9.49 -7.62
C HIS A 28 13.18 -8.84 -6.66
N ILE A 29 12.78 -7.73 -6.03
CA ILE A 29 13.59 -7.04 -5.02
C ILE A 29 13.92 -7.98 -3.86
N PHE A 30 12.93 -8.71 -3.35
CA PHE A 30 13.14 -9.64 -2.24
C PHE A 30 14.06 -10.81 -2.63
N ASN A 31 13.97 -11.33 -3.86
CA ASN A 31 14.86 -12.37 -4.35
C ASN A 31 16.32 -11.91 -4.44
N GLN A 32 16.55 -10.63 -4.72
CA GLN A 32 17.90 -10.06 -4.81
C GLN A 32 18.51 -9.74 -3.44
N LEU A 33 17.74 -9.10 -2.56
CA LEU A 33 18.24 -8.64 -1.26
C LEU A 33 18.14 -9.72 -0.17
N GLY A 34 17.16 -10.61 -0.26
CA GLY A 34 16.78 -11.48 0.85
C GLY A 34 16.17 -10.68 2.01
N SER A 35 16.17 -11.29 3.19
CA SER A 35 15.66 -10.71 4.44
C SER A 35 16.74 -9.91 5.20
N SER A 36 16.39 -9.34 6.36
CA SER A 36 17.30 -8.59 7.26
C SER A 36 17.63 -7.15 6.88
N HIS A 37 17.03 -6.63 5.81
CA HIS A 37 17.08 -5.20 5.51
C HIS A 37 15.91 -4.44 6.16
N SER A 38 16.13 -3.14 6.42
CA SER A 38 15.06 -2.27 6.90
C SER A 38 14.04 -1.97 5.80
N GLU A 39 12.82 -1.63 6.20
CA GLU A 39 11.73 -1.22 5.31
C GLU A 39 12.15 -0.12 4.33
N TYR A 40 12.89 0.89 4.82
CA TYR A 40 13.44 1.97 4.01
C TYR A 40 14.31 1.47 2.84
N ILE A 41 15.12 0.41 3.03
CA ILE A 41 15.94 -0.14 1.94
C ILE A 41 15.06 -0.75 0.86
N TYR A 42 14.04 -1.52 1.24
CA TYR A 42 13.09 -2.07 0.27
C TYR A 42 12.28 -0.98 -0.43
N GLN A 43 11.86 0.07 0.27
CA GLN A 43 11.18 1.22 -0.33
C GLN A 43 12.05 1.92 -1.38
N ARG A 44 13.36 2.09 -1.11
CA ARG A 44 14.31 2.63 -2.10
C ARG A 44 14.44 1.73 -3.32
N CYS A 45 14.46 0.41 -3.15
CA CYS A 45 14.46 -0.51 -4.28
C CYS A 45 13.16 -0.43 -5.09
N MET A 46 12.00 -0.32 -4.42
CA MET A 46 10.72 -0.10 -5.08
C MET A 46 10.75 1.20 -5.91
N GLU A 47 11.29 2.30 -5.38
CA GLU A 47 11.45 3.55 -6.13
C GLU A 47 12.25 3.37 -7.44
N PHE A 48 13.35 2.62 -7.39
CA PHE A 48 14.15 2.35 -8.59
C PHE A 48 13.38 1.50 -9.60
N GLU A 49 12.76 0.40 -9.17
CA GLU A 49 12.04 -0.51 -10.05
C GLU A 49 10.78 0.12 -10.65
N LEU A 50 9.98 0.85 -9.86
CA LEU A 50 8.80 1.55 -10.36
C LEU A 50 9.19 2.57 -11.44
N ARG A 51 10.27 3.33 -11.23
CA ARG A 51 10.79 4.27 -12.23
C ARG A 51 11.25 3.56 -13.50
N ASN A 52 12.02 2.48 -13.37
CA ASN A 52 12.51 1.70 -14.51
C ASN A 52 11.36 1.07 -15.32
N ASN A 53 10.24 0.79 -14.68
CA ASN A 53 9.01 0.27 -15.30
C ASN A 53 8.07 1.37 -15.81
N ASN A 54 8.50 2.65 -15.82
CA ASN A 54 7.68 3.80 -16.24
C ASN A 54 6.35 3.95 -15.47
N ILE A 55 6.32 3.51 -14.21
CA ILE A 55 5.16 3.68 -13.32
C ILE A 55 5.20 5.09 -12.73
N ILE A 56 4.08 5.81 -12.77
CA ILE A 56 3.98 7.15 -12.19
C ILE A 56 3.56 7.03 -10.73
N TYR A 57 4.40 7.49 -9.81
CA TYR A 57 4.19 7.34 -8.37
C TYR A 57 4.73 8.53 -7.58
N GLU A 58 4.30 8.65 -6.32
CA GLU A 58 4.88 9.49 -5.29
C GLU A 58 5.30 8.61 -4.10
N THR A 59 6.39 8.93 -3.42
CA THR A 59 6.76 8.31 -2.13
C THR A 59 6.66 9.30 -0.99
N GLU A 60 6.46 8.77 0.22
CA GLU A 60 6.32 9.58 1.44
C GLU A 60 5.27 10.68 1.29
N LYS A 61 4.17 10.39 0.58
CA LYS A 61 3.14 11.37 0.27
C LYS A 61 2.46 11.81 1.56
N ARG A 62 2.60 13.09 1.88
CA ARG A 62 1.90 13.71 3.01
C ARG A 62 0.41 13.77 2.73
N LEU A 63 -0.38 13.20 3.62
CA LEU A 63 -1.83 13.22 3.58
C LEU A 63 -2.34 14.05 4.75
N ALA A 64 -2.97 15.18 4.44
CA ALA A 64 -3.59 16.03 5.45
C ALA A 64 -4.78 15.30 6.09
N ILE A 65 -4.85 15.33 7.41
CA ILE A 65 -5.96 14.75 8.16
C ILE A 65 -6.98 15.86 8.39
N MET A 66 -8.16 15.68 7.79
CA MET A 66 -9.21 16.69 7.79
C MET A 66 -10.28 16.35 8.85
N TYR A 67 -10.55 17.29 9.74
CA TYR A 67 -11.65 17.23 10.69
C TYR A 67 -12.68 18.32 10.36
N THR A 68 -13.94 17.94 10.19
CA THR A 68 -15.05 18.88 10.03
C THR A 68 -15.80 18.99 11.34
N ASP A 69 -15.88 20.19 11.91
CA ASP A 69 -16.60 20.44 13.16
C ASP A 69 -18.13 20.42 12.98
N THR A 70 -18.85 20.55 14.09
CA THR A 70 -20.33 20.56 14.10
C THR A 70 -20.94 21.76 13.37
N MET A 71 -20.16 22.80 13.09
CA MET A 71 -20.57 24.00 12.34
C MET A 71 -20.25 23.89 10.85
N GLY A 72 -19.68 22.76 10.40
CA GLY A 72 -19.34 22.52 9.00
C GLY A 72 -17.98 23.10 8.58
N THR A 73 -17.16 23.59 9.52
CA THR A 73 -15.84 24.13 9.21
C THR A 73 -14.82 22.99 9.21
N SER A 74 -13.98 22.93 8.16
CA SER A 74 -12.95 21.89 8.02
C SER A 74 -11.57 22.41 8.40
N TYR A 75 -10.84 21.62 9.20
CA TYR A 75 -9.51 21.94 9.72
C TYR A 75 -8.53 20.83 9.38
N THR A 76 -7.30 21.20 9.06
CA THR A 76 -6.17 20.26 9.06
C THR A 76 -5.67 20.08 10.48
N ILE A 77 -5.80 18.87 11.02
CA ILE A 77 -5.42 18.55 12.41
C ILE A 77 -4.08 17.81 12.51
N GLY A 78 -3.53 17.40 11.37
CA GLY A 78 -2.26 16.70 11.30
C GLY A 78 -1.94 16.22 9.90
N GLU A 79 -0.83 15.50 9.78
CA GLU A 79 -0.38 14.86 8.54
C GLU A 79 -0.02 13.40 8.83
N GLU A 80 -0.36 12.54 7.89
CA GLU A 80 0.11 11.16 7.82
C GLU A 80 0.96 11.00 6.56
N ARG A 81 1.64 9.86 6.43
CA ARG A 81 2.48 9.55 5.26
C ARG A 81 2.06 8.23 4.65
N ILE A 82 1.89 8.24 3.33
CA ILE A 82 1.73 7.04 2.52
C ILE A 82 3.12 6.68 1.98
N ASP A 83 3.55 5.43 2.16
CA ASP A 83 4.87 4.98 1.71
C ASP A 83 5.04 5.15 0.20
N ILE A 84 4.08 4.63 -0.58
CA ILE A 84 4.03 4.77 -2.05
C ILE A 84 2.58 4.97 -2.49
N PHE A 85 2.34 6.01 -3.29
CA PHE A 85 1.07 6.25 -3.97
C PHE A 85 1.27 6.19 -5.49
N ILE A 86 0.69 5.18 -6.13
CA ILE A 86 0.78 4.99 -7.58
C ILE A 86 -0.38 5.72 -8.25
N HIS A 87 -0.07 6.59 -9.20
CA HIS A 87 -1.05 7.34 -9.99
C HIS A 87 -1.42 6.62 -11.29
N LYS A 88 -0.45 5.93 -11.91
CA LYS A 88 -0.64 5.32 -13.23
C LYS A 88 0.32 4.15 -13.49
N ILE A 89 -0.21 3.05 -14.01
CA ILE A 89 0.54 1.90 -14.53
C ILE A 89 -0.01 1.56 -15.92
N GLY A 90 0.85 1.57 -16.94
CA GLY A 90 0.41 1.37 -18.33
C GLY A 90 -0.67 2.39 -18.71
N ASP A 91 -1.82 1.90 -19.19
CA ASP A 91 -2.99 2.75 -19.48
C ASP A 91 -3.98 2.88 -18.31
N SER A 92 -3.77 2.13 -17.23
CA SER A 92 -4.60 2.20 -16.03
C SER A 92 -4.28 3.47 -15.24
N THR A 93 -5.29 4.32 -15.08
CA THR A 93 -5.24 5.55 -14.27
C THR A 93 -5.91 5.39 -12.91
N ILE A 94 -6.27 4.16 -12.53
CA ILE A 94 -6.86 3.89 -11.22
C ILE A 94 -5.73 3.92 -10.20
N PRO A 95 -5.72 4.87 -9.24
CA PRO A 95 -4.61 4.97 -8.30
C PRO A 95 -4.60 3.80 -7.31
N ILE A 96 -3.40 3.44 -6.85
CA ILE A 96 -3.15 2.33 -5.93
C ILE A 96 -2.33 2.84 -4.74
N LEU A 97 -2.78 2.54 -3.52
CA LEU A 97 -1.99 2.77 -2.31
C LEU A 97 -1.14 1.55 -2.00
N ILE A 98 0.12 1.77 -1.64
CA ILE A 98 1.01 0.72 -1.15
C ILE A 98 1.53 1.11 0.23
N GLU A 99 1.34 0.20 1.19
CA GLU A 99 1.98 0.19 2.51
C GLU A 99 3.06 -0.89 2.51
N LEU A 100 4.26 -0.56 2.96
CA LEU A 100 5.38 -1.47 3.06
C LEU A 100 5.58 -1.91 4.51
N LYS A 101 6.00 -3.16 4.67
CA LYS A 101 6.47 -3.71 5.94
C LYS A 101 7.74 -4.51 5.75
N ALA A 102 8.59 -4.50 6.76
CA ALA A 102 9.72 -5.40 6.87
C ALA A 102 9.70 -6.08 8.24
N VAL A 103 8.77 -7.01 8.44
CA VAL A 103 8.56 -7.70 9.72
C VAL A 103 8.48 -9.22 9.56
N VAL A 104 8.64 -9.95 10.67
CA VAL A 104 8.63 -11.43 10.67
C VAL A 104 7.23 -12.00 10.40
N ASN A 105 6.19 -11.31 10.86
CA ASN A 105 4.80 -11.79 10.81
C ASN A 105 4.05 -11.20 9.63
N GLU A 106 3.02 -11.89 9.15
CA GLU A 106 2.14 -11.38 8.10
C GLU A 106 1.41 -10.10 8.53
N PRO A 107 0.98 -9.26 7.56
CA PRO A 107 0.19 -8.07 7.82
C PRO A 107 -1.06 -8.35 8.67
N LYS A 108 -1.20 -7.59 9.77
CA LYS A 108 -2.30 -7.69 10.72
C LYS A 108 -3.45 -6.76 10.32
N GLN A 109 -4.45 -6.67 11.19
CA GLN A 109 -5.58 -5.75 10.97
C GLN A 109 -5.18 -4.27 11.15
N THR A 110 -4.09 -4.00 11.87
CA THR A 110 -3.57 -2.63 12.07
C THR A 110 -3.17 -1.98 10.75
N GLU A 111 -2.49 -2.72 9.88
CA GLU A 111 -2.04 -2.23 8.57
C GLU A 111 -3.24 -2.07 7.61
N VAL A 112 -4.24 -2.97 7.68
CA VAL A 112 -5.50 -2.81 6.93
C VAL A 112 -6.24 -1.54 7.36
N ALA A 113 -6.29 -1.27 8.66
CA ALA A 113 -6.91 -0.06 9.21
C ALA A 113 -6.17 1.21 8.76
N GLN A 114 -4.84 1.15 8.63
CA GLN A 114 -4.01 2.25 8.14
C GLN A 114 -4.33 2.61 6.68
N ILE A 115 -4.35 1.62 5.76
CA ILE A 115 -4.73 1.88 4.37
C ILE A 115 -6.18 2.36 4.28
N THR A 116 -7.10 1.77 5.06
CA THR A 116 -8.51 2.21 5.08
C THR A 116 -8.64 3.66 5.56
N LYS A 117 -7.79 4.10 6.50
CA LYS A 117 -7.70 5.50 6.93
C LYS A 117 -7.27 6.39 5.78
N TYR A 118 -6.21 6.02 5.04
CA TYR A 118 -5.75 6.80 3.89
C TYR A 118 -6.79 6.91 2.79
N TYR A 119 -7.50 5.82 2.47
CA TYR A 119 -8.61 5.84 1.53
C TYR A 119 -9.66 6.89 1.90
N ARG A 120 -10.10 6.90 3.18
CA ARG A 120 -11.11 7.85 3.65
C ARG A 120 -10.67 9.30 3.56
N GLU A 121 -9.40 9.59 3.85
CA GLU A 121 -8.88 10.96 3.74
C GLU A 121 -8.72 11.39 2.27
N LEU A 122 -8.33 10.49 1.36
CA LEU A 122 -8.26 10.76 -0.08
C LEU A 122 -9.65 11.02 -0.68
N LEU A 123 -10.67 10.26 -0.26
CA LEU A 123 -12.06 10.49 -0.65
C LEU A 123 -12.55 11.90 -0.29
N LYS A 124 -12.12 12.46 0.85
CA LYS A 124 -12.50 13.83 1.27
C LYS A 124 -11.98 14.91 0.32
N ILE A 125 -10.93 14.61 -0.46
CA ILE A 125 -10.35 15.50 -1.46
C ILE A 125 -10.60 15.01 -2.89
N ASP A 126 -11.66 14.21 -3.08
CA ASP A 126 -12.13 13.69 -4.37
C ASP A 126 -11.13 12.82 -5.14
N ILE A 127 -10.24 12.14 -4.40
CA ILE A 127 -9.35 11.12 -4.96
C ILE A 127 -9.92 9.74 -4.65
N GLN A 128 -10.47 9.09 -5.67
CA GLN A 128 -10.92 7.71 -5.58
C GLN A 128 -9.76 6.75 -5.88
N ILE A 129 -9.66 5.69 -5.10
CA ILE A 129 -8.76 4.57 -5.33
C ILE A 129 -9.59 3.30 -5.35
N LYS A 130 -9.15 2.30 -6.11
CA LYS A 130 -9.81 0.99 -6.12
C LYS A 130 -9.12 -0.02 -5.21
N TYR A 131 -7.80 0.10 -5.10
CA TYR A 131 -6.97 -0.89 -4.44
C TYR A 131 -6.00 -0.25 -3.45
N GLY A 132 -5.90 -0.88 -2.29
CA GLY A 132 -4.77 -0.74 -1.38
C GLY A 132 -4.02 -2.06 -1.27
N VAL A 133 -2.69 -1.99 -1.17
CA VAL A 133 -1.82 -3.15 -1.13
C VAL A 133 -0.90 -3.04 0.08
N ILE A 134 -0.79 -4.11 0.87
CA ILE A 134 0.25 -4.24 1.88
C ILE A 134 1.27 -5.24 1.37
N ILE A 135 2.54 -4.82 1.30
CA ILE A 135 3.67 -5.65 0.91
C ILE A 135 4.57 -5.81 2.12
N ASN A 136 4.64 -7.03 2.67
CA ASN A 136 5.62 -7.35 3.69
C ASN A 136 6.80 -8.10 3.09
N PHE A 137 8.00 -7.55 3.27
CA PHE A 137 9.29 -8.18 3.00
C PHE A 137 9.74 -8.96 4.24
N PRO A 138 9.52 -10.28 4.30
CA PRO A 138 9.55 -10.96 5.58
C PRO A 138 10.95 -11.04 6.17
N GLN A 139 11.05 -10.74 7.45
CA GLN A 139 12.33 -10.77 8.16
C GLN A 139 12.66 -12.18 8.67
N ALA A 140 13.96 -12.48 8.78
CA ALA A 140 14.42 -13.74 9.36
C ALA A 140 13.89 -13.86 10.79
N GLY A 141 13.08 -14.90 11.04
CA GLY A 141 12.56 -15.24 12.35
C GLY A 141 13.23 -16.50 12.92
N THR A 142 12.77 -16.95 14.09
CA THR A 142 13.19 -18.24 14.67
C THR A 142 12.68 -19.46 13.90
N LYS A 143 11.69 -19.27 13.02
CA LYS A 143 11.20 -20.29 12.09
C LYS A 143 11.78 -20.02 10.69
N LYS A 144 11.96 -21.10 9.93
CA LYS A 144 12.53 -21.18 8.56
C LYS A 144 12.41 -19.88 7.75
N ASN A 145 13.52 -19.44 7.15
CA ASN A 145 13.56 -18.28 6.27
C ASN A 145 12.50 -18.38 5.17
N ARG A 146 11.67 -17.34 5.04
CA ARG A 146 10.68 -17.22 3.97
C ARG A 146 11.37 -16.76 2.69
N SER A 147 10.93 -17.31 1.55
CA SER A 147 11.42 -16.94 0.22
C SER A 147 10.43 -16.11 -0.60
N LEU A 148 9.21 -15.92 -0.08
CA LEU A 148 8.15 -15.16 -0.74
C LEU A 148 7.78 -13.96 0.11
N ILE A 149 7.40 -12.88 -0.56
CA ILE A 149 6.77 -11.73 0.09
C ILE A 149 5.34 -12.07 0.53
N ASP A 150 4.84 -11.37 1.55
CA ASP A 150 3.39 -11.36 1.79
C ASP A 150 2.78 -10.20 0.98
N PHE A 151 1.80 -10.49 0.13
CA PHE A 151 1.12 -9.51 -0.71
C PHE A 151 -0.38 -9.54 -0.41
N LYS A 152 -0.88 -8.52 0.27
CA LYS A 152 -2.28 -8.44 0.70
C LYS A 152 -3.00 -7.32 -0.02
N LEU A 153 -4.04 -7.69 -0.78
CA LEU A 153 -4.91 -6.77 -1.49
C LEU A 153 -6.11 -6.37 -0.63
N ILE A 154 -6.48 -5.09 -0.70
CA ILE A 154 -7.70 -4.51 -0.14
C ILE A 154 -8.41 -3.82 -1.30
N GLU A 155 -9.66 -4.18 -1.54
CA GLU A 155 -10.54 -3.51 -2.51
C GLU A 155 -11.52 -2.58 -1.76
N PHE A 156 -11.79 -1.41 -2.35
CA PHE A 156 -12.57 -0.34 -1.73
C PHE A 156 -13.91 -0.05 -2.43
#